data_AF-A0A3A0B265-F1
#
_entry.id   AF-A0A3A0B265-F1
#
_cell.length_a   1.000
_cell.length_b   1.000
_cell.length_c   1.000
_cell.angle_alpha   90.00
_cell.angle_beta   90.00
_cell.angle_gamma   90.00
#
_symmetry.space_group_name_H-M   'P 1'
#
loop_
_entity.id
_entity.type
_entity.pdbx_description
1 polymer ?
#
loop_
_entity_poly.entity_id
_entity_poly.type
_entity_poly.pdbx_seq_one_letter_code
_entity_poly.pdbx_strand_id
1 'polypeptide(L)'
;MPTLEHARPEVIGLDSAQLQVAYDLLESWTRGQEPPLPGGAILVGRQGKIVGPRFFGRQGPEPEAGPIRRDGMFLLASITKPVVYMAGLMLVERGLLNLSDPVMRYIPEFAAHHKEETLVLHLFTHTSGLPDMLPNNLDLRRRHAPLEDFIQGAIHAVPSFRPGTNYQYQSMGTLVTAELVQRLSGLTIHDFLRREIFEPLGMKSSGLGSLGFDRERLVLRRGAACSAHPTTWPSCFKCS
;
A
#
# COMPACT_ATOMS: atom_id res chain seq x y z
N MET A 1 -13.93 15.42 9.64
CA MET A 1 -12.92 15.82 8.64
C MET A 1 -13.60 16.71 7.62
N PRO A 2 -13.19 17.97 7.45
CA PRO A 2 -13.76 18.81 6.41
C PRO A 2 -13.39 18.21 5.05
N THR A 3 -14.39 17.98 4.21
CA THR A 3 -14.18 17.67 2.80
C THR A 3 -13.39 18.80 2.16
N LEU A 4 -12.33 18.47 1.40
CA LEU A 4 -11.54 19.48 0.69
C LEU A 4 -12.45 20.27 -0.25
N GLU A 5 -12.30 21.59 -0.26
CA GLU A 5 -13.12 22.48 -1.10
C GLU A 5 -12.83 22.19 -2.58
N HIS A 6 -13.88 22.04 -3.38
CA HIS A 6 -13.76 21.91 -4.82
C HIS A 6 -13.53 23.29 -5.45
N ALA A 7 -12.53 23.41 -6.30
CA ALA A 7 -12.17 24.64 -6.97
C ALA A 7 -11.85 24.41 -8.45
N ARG A 8 -11.96 25.48 -9.24
CA ARG A 8 -11.47 25.48 -10.63
C ARG A 8 -9.93 25.43 -10.65
N PRO A 9 -9.29 24.86 -11.69
CA PRO A 9 -7.83 24.79 -11.79
C PRO A 9 -7.15 26.14 -11.54
N GLU A 10 -7.69 27.23 -12.09
CA GLU A 10 -7.10 28.57 -12.00
C GLU A 10 -7.10 29.11 -10.56
N VAL A 11 -8.14 28.76 -9.79
CA VAL A 11 -8.25 29.16 -8.37
C VAL A 11 -7.15 28.55 -7.53
N ILE A 12 -6.66 27.37 -7.91
CA ILE A 12 -5.56 26.68 -7.23
C ILE A 12 -4.21 26.87 -7.96
N GLY A 13 -4.15 27.84 -8.87
CA GLY A 13 -2.93 28.22 -9.60
C GLY A 13 -2.46 27.18 -10.61
N LEU A 14 -3.38 26.42 -11.21
CA LEU A 14 -3.11 25.51 -12.31
C LEU A 14 -3.65 26.07 -13.62
N ASP A 15 -2.92 25.84 -14.70
CA ASP A 15 -3.36 26.09 -16.07
C ASP A 15 -4.32 24.96 -16.50
N SER A 16 -5.57 25.30 -16.81
CA SER A 16 -6.59 24.33 -17.21
C SER A 16 -6.30 23.68 -18.56
N ALA A 17 -5.64 24.37 -19.49
CA ALA A 17 -5.26 23.80 -20.77
C ALA A 17 -4.17 22.72 -20.59
N GLN A 18 -3.17 22.99 -19.74
CA GLN A 18 -2.14 22.00 -19.42
C GLN A 18 -2.70 20.80 -18.65
N LEU A 19 -3.62 21.04 -17.72
CA LEU A 19 -4.30 19.96 -17.02
C LEU A 19 -5.16 19.11 -17.96
N GLN A 20 -5.77 19.71 -18.99
CA GLN A 20 -6.51 19.00 -20.01
C GLN A 20 -5.62 18.06 -20.84
N VAL A 21 -4.36 18.43 -21.13
CA VAL A 21 -3.40 17.53 -21.79
C VAL A 21 -3.20 16.22 -21.00
N ALA A 22 -3.09 16.30 -19.67
CA ALA A 22 -2.97 15.11 -18.83
C ALA A 22 -4.24 14.25 -18.86
N TYR A 23 -5.42 14.87 -18.92
CA TYR A 23 -6.69 14.17 -19.04
C TYR A 23 -6.84 13.47 -20.40
N ASP A 24 -6.49 14.15 -21.49
CA ASP A 24 -6.55 13.60 -22.85
C ASP A 24 -5.59 12.41 -23.01
N LEU A 25 -4.42 12.49 -22.37
CA LEU A 25 -3.46 11.39 -22.35
C LEU A 25 -4.02 10.15 -21.63
N LEU A 26 -4.54 10.30 -20.41
CA LEU A 26 -5.18 9.20 -19.67
C LEU A 26 -6.39 8.63 -20.42
N GLU A 27 -7.17 9.49 -21.05
CA GLU A 27 -8.30 9.07 -21.88
C GLU A 27 -7.82 8.24 -23.08
N SER A 28 -6.74 8.66 -23.76
CA SER A 28 -6.18 7.90 -24.88
C SER A 28 -5.71 6.50 -24.48
N TRP A 29 -5.19 6.31 -23.26
CA TRP A 29 -4.73 5.02 -22.75
C TRP A 29 -5.86 4.08 -22.30
N THR A 30 -7.08 4.59 -22.19
CA THR A 30 -8.24 3.85 -21.66
C THR A 30 -9.35 3.64 -22.70
N ARG A 31 -9.18 4.16 -23.92
CA ARG A 31 -10.10 3.99 -25.04
C ARG A 31 -9.68 2.83 -25.96
N GLY A 32 -10.66 2.24 -26.65
CA GLY A 32 -10.48 1.13 -27.59
C GLY A 32 -11.08 -0.18 -27.10
N GLN A 33 -11.08 -1.21 -27.96
CA GLN A 33 -11.52 -2.56 -27.58
C GLN A 33 -10.52 -3.26 -26.67
N GLU A 34 -9.22 -3.01 -26.88
CA GLU A 34 -8.14 -3.52 -26.05
C GLU A 34 -7.26 -2.37 -25.54
N PRO A 35 -7.75 -1.53 -24.62
CA PRO A 35 -6.99 -0.38 -24.16
C PRO A 35 -5.74 -0.83 -23.38
N PRO A 36 -4.62 -0.07 -23.47
CA PRO A 36 -3.42 -0.31 -22.67
C PRO A 36 -3.71 -0.39 -21.16
N LEU A 37 -4.64 0.44 -20.68
CA LEU A 37 -5.13 0.43 -19.29
C LEU A 37 -6.65 0.23 -19.29
N PRO A 38 -7.20 -0.66 -18.44
CA PRO A 38 -8.64 -0.84 -18.35
C PRO A 38 -9.35 0.44 -17.88
N GLY A 39 -8.71 1.19 -16.97
CA GLY A 39 -9.20 2.45 -16.47
C GLY A 39 -8.21 3.12 -15.52
N GLY A 40 -8.53 4.35 -15.12
CA GLY A 40 -7.70 5.15 -14.22
C GLY A 40 -8.47 6.30 -13.59
N ALA A 41 -7.89 6.90 -12.55
CA ALA A 41 -8.43 8.08 -11.90
C ALA A 41 -7.31 9.08 -11.60
N ILE A 42 -7.65 10.36 -11.63
CA ILE A 42 -6.74 11.45 -11.27
C ILE A 42 -7.47 12.45 -10.38
N LEU A 43 -6.78 12.88 -9.33
CA LEU A 43 -7.19 13.94 -8.42
C LEU A 43 -6.01 14.90 -8.27
N VAL A 44 -6.26 16.20 -8.40
CA VAL A 44 -5.23 17.22 -8.22
C VAL A 44 -5.66 18.18 -7.13
N GLY A 45 -4.78 18.41 -6.15
CA GLY A 45 -5.03 19.33 -5.05
C GLY A 45 -3.84 20.25 -4.80
N ARG A 46 -4.13 21.48 -4.40
CA ARG A 46 -3.14 22.48 -4.02
C ARG A 46 -3.74 23.43 -2.99
N GLN A 47 -2.97 23.74 -1.94
CA GLN A 47 -3.37 24.67 -0.87
C GLN A 47 -4.72 24.33 -0.22
N GLY A 48 -4.98 23.04 0.07
CA GLY A 48 -6.20 22.61 0.75
C GLY A 48 -7.47 22.58 -0.12
N LYS A 49 -7.34 22.84 -1.43
CA LYS A 49 -8.44 22.77 -2.40
C LYS A 49 -8.14 21.72 -3.47
N ILE A 50 -9.17 21.19 -4.11
CA ILE A 50 -9.06 20.16 -5.15
C ILE A 50 -9.77 20.56 -6.43
N VAL A 51 -9.20 20.19 -7.57
CA VAL A 51 -9.99 19.97 -8.79
C VAL A 51 -10.59 18.59 -8.67
N GLY A 52 -11.92 18.51 -8.77
CA GLY A 52 -12.66 17.26 -8.53
C GLY A 52 -12.10 16.07 -9.33
N PRO A 53 -12.20 14.84 -8.79
CA PRO A 53 -11.60 13.68 -9.41
C PRO A 53 -12.19 13.41 -10.80
N ARG A 54 -11.33 13.05 -11.75
CA ARG A 54 -11.75 12.53 -13.07
C ARG A 54 -11.43 11.05 -13.16
N PHE A 55 -12.35 10.31 -13.76
CA PHE A 55 -12.27 8.87 -13.94
C PHE A 55 -12.31 8.56 -15.43
N PHE A 56 -11.51 7.58 -15.85
CA PHE A 56 -11.32 7.20 -17.25
C PHE A 56 -11.43 5.69 -17.40
N GLY A 57 -11.94 5.24 -18.54
CA GLY A 57 -12.10 3.81 -18.81
C GLY A 57 -13.13 3.14 -17.91
N ARG A 58 -12.85 1.89 -17.55
CA ARG A 58 -13.80 0.91 -17.01
C ARG A 58 -13.41 0.42 -15.62
N GLN A 59 -14.40 -0.08 -14.90
CA GLN A 59 -14.27 -0.68 -13.57
C GLN A 59 -13.41 -1.96 -13.59
N GLY A 60 -13.29 -2.62 -14.73
CA GLY A 60 -12.50 -3.84 -14.90
C GLY A 60 -11.99 -4.00 -16.34
N PRO A 61 -11.13 -5.00 -16.57
CA PRO A 61 -10.57 -5.29 -17.90
C PRO A 61 -11.56 -5.91 -18.89
N GLU A 62 -12.71 -6.38 -18.42
CA GLU A 62 -13.69 -7.08 -19.23
C GLU A 62 -14.30 -6.15 -20.31
N PRO A 63 -14.56 -6.65 -21.54
CA PRO A 63 -15.17 -5.87 -22.61
C PRO A 63 -16.52 -5.22 -22.25
N GLU A 64 -17.27 -5.84 -21.36
CA GLU A 64 -18.59 -5.42 -20.86
C GLU A 64 -18.53 -4.62 -19.55
N ALA A 65 -17.35 -4.43 -18.96
CA ALA A 65 -17.21 -3.68 -17.72
C ALA A 65 -17.71 -2.24 -17.89
N GLY A 66 -18.56 -1.80 -16.96
CA GLY A 66 -19.07 -0.43 -16.92
C GLY A 66 -17.97 0.60 -16.60
N PRO A 67 -18.25 1.91 -16.71
CA PRO A 67 -17.31 2.96 -16.35
C PRO A 67 -16.90 2.86 -14.87
N ILE A 68 -15.72 3.39 -14.52
CA ILE A 68 -15.28 3.44 -13.12
C ILE A 68 -16.31 4.19 -12.26
N ARG A 69 -16.70 3.56 -11.15
CA ARG A 69 -17.57 4.16 -10.14
C ARG A 69 -16.87 5.32 -9.44
N ARG A 70 -17.64 6.36 -9.09
CA ARG A 70 -17.12 7.51 -8.34
C ARG A 70 -16.58 7.15 -6.96
N ASP A 71 -17.05 6.06 -6.37
CA ASP A 71 -16.61 5.49 -5.10
C ASP A 71 -15.70 4.27 -5.27
N GLY A 72 -15.13 4.10 -6.46
CA GLY A 72 -14.25 2.99 -6.83
C GLY A 72 -12.98 2.94 -5.97
N MET A 73 -12.56 1.72 -5.64
CA MET A 73 -11.42 1.42 -4.78
C MET A 73 -10.31 0.76 -5.58
N PHE A 74 -9.11 1.34 -5.51
CA PHE A 74 -7.95 0.87 -6.26
C PHE A 74 -7.01 0.07 -5.35
N LEU A 75 -6.40 -0.98 -5.90
CA LEU A 75 -5.30 -1.65 -5.24
C LEU A 75 -4.04 -0.78 -5.31
N LEU A 76 -3.65 -0.18 -4.18
CA LEU A 76 -2.52 0.75 -4.08
C LEU A 76 -1.14 0.08 -4.05
N ALA A 77 -1.08 -1.23 -3.78
CA ALA A 77 0.16 -2.00 -3.69
C ALA A 77 1.22 -1.28 -2.81
N SER A 78 2.41 -1.01 -3.35
CA SER A 78 3.53 -0.42 -2.61
C SER A 78 3.30 1.00 -2.11
N ILE A 79 2.27 1.71 -2.57
CA ILE A 79 1.84 3.00 -1.98
C ILE A 79 1.31 2.81 -0.54
N THR A 80 1.11 1.56 -0.09
CA THR A 80 0.84 1.21 1.31
C THR A 80 2.03 1.46 2.24
N LYS A 81 3.28 1.42 1.75
CA LYS A 81 4.48 1.49 2.60
C LYS A 81 4.55 2.79 3.43
N PRO A 82 4.37 3.99 2.86
CA PRO A 82 4.36 5.22 3.64
C PRO A 82 3.30 5.23 4.76
N VAL A 83 2.15 4.57 4.57
CA VAL A 83 1.10 4.47 5.60
C VAL A 83 1.58 3.59 6.78
N VAL A 84 2.23 2.46 6.49
CA VAL A 84 2.84 1.60 7.52
C VAL A 84 4.01 2.28 8.21
N TYR A 85 4.85 3.01 7.46
CA TYR A 85 5.94 3.79 8.05
C TYR A 85 5.43 4.92 8.93
N MET A 86 4.35 5.60 8.54
CA MET A 86 3.68 6.59 9.40
C MET A 86 3.23 5.95 10.72
N ALA A 87 2.66 4.74 10.70
CA ALA A 87 2.32 4.03 11.93
C ALA A 87 3.54 3.74 12.82
N GLY A 88 4.67 3.34 12.22
CA GLY A 88 5.94 3.20 12.95
C GLY A 88 6.43 4.53 13.54
N LEU A 89 6.37 5.62 12.78
CA LEU A 89 6.76 6.95 13.24
C LEU A 89 5.85 7.50 14.34
N MET A 90 4.56 7.17 14.35
CA MET A 90 3.67 7.51 15.48
C MET A 90 4.13 6.83 16.78
N LEU A 91 4.72 5.63 16.71
CA LEU A 91 5.34 4.99 17.88
C LEU A 91 6.66 5.66 18.27
N VAL A 92 7.40 6.22 17.31
CA VAL A 92 8.57 7.05 17.58
C VAL A 92 8.18 8.32 18.32
N GLU A 93 7.15 9.03 17.87
CA GLU A 93 6.60 10.21 18.55
C GLU A 93 6.13 9.91 19.97
N ARG A 94 5.63 8.68 20.22
CA ARG A 94 5.22 8.20 21.54
C ARG A 94 6.38 7.70 22.42
N GLY A 95 7.61 7.71 21.91
CA GLY A 95 8.79 7.19 22.61
C GLY A 95 8.81 5.66 22.79
N LEU A 96 7.99 4.93 22.04
CA LEU A 96 7.90 3.46 22.11
C LEU A 96 8.83 2.76 21.12
N LEU A 97 9.24 3.45 20.06
CA LEU A 97 10.16 2.96 19.03
C LEU A 97 11.28 3.99 18.82
N ASN A 98 12.52 3.54 18.65
CA ASN A 98 13.63 4.41 18.25
C ASN A 98 14.24 3.91 16.93
N LEU A 99 14.41 4.81 15.96
CA LEU A 99 14.97 4.47 14.64
C LEU A 99 16.44 4.02 14.73
N SER A 100 17.17 4.48 15.74
CA SER A 100 18.58 4.11 15.97
C SER A 100 18.76 2.85 16.82
N ASP A 101 17.68 2.27 17.35
CA ASP A 101 17.77 0.98 18.02
C ASP A 101 17.91 -0.15 17.00
N PRO A 102 18.63 -1.23 17.34
CA PRO A 102 18.62 -2.44 16.55
C PRO A 102 17.24 -3.11 16.64
N VAL A 103 16.77 -3.71 15.54
CA VAL A 103 15.47 -4.41 15.47
C VAL A 103 15.39 -5.53 16.53
N MET A 104 16.52 -6.19 16.83
CA MET A 104 16.58 -7.24 17.84
C MET A 104 16.19 -6.79 19.25
N ARG A 105 16.21 -5.48 19.54
CA ARG A 105 15.69 -4.95 20.81
C ARG A 105 14.20 -5.24 21.00
N TYR A 106 13.45 -5.31 19.89
CA TYR A 106 12.00 -5.48 19.86
C TYR A 106 11.58 -6.87 19.37
N ILE A 107 12.40 -7.48 18.51
CA ILE A 107 12.22 -8.82 17.95
C ILE A 107 13.54 -9.59 18.13
N PRO A 108 13.83 -10.15 19.31
CA PRO A 108 15.13 -10.76 19.61
C PRO A 108 15.61 -11.78 18.58
N GLU A 109 14.68 -12.56 18.04
CA GLU A 109 14.93 -13.59 17.03
C GLU A 109 15.48 -13.00 15.71
N PHE A 110 15.23 -11.72 15.46
CA PHE A 110 15.66 -11.03 14.24
C PHE A 110 17.19 -10.90 14.14
N ALA A 111 17.95 -11.08 15.23
CA ALA A 111 19.42 -11.08 15.19
C ALA A 111 20.02 -12.24 14.37
N ALA A 112 19.24 -13.26 14.02
CA ALA A 112 19.70 -14.40 13.24
C ALA A 112 20.37 -13.98 11.91
N HIS A 113 21.32 -14.77 11.43
CA HIS A 113 21.99 -14.56 10.14
C HIS A 113 22.66 -13.18 9.97
N HIS A 114 23.40 -12.73 10.99
CA HIS A 114 24.18 -11.48 10.97
C HIS A 114 23.33 -10.21 10.86
N LYS A 115 22.13 -10.23 11.46
CA LYS A 115 21.18 -9.12 11.46
C LYS A 115 21.17 -8.33 12.77
N GLU A 116 22.04 -8.65 13.73
CA GLU A 116 22.16 -7.98 15.04
C GLU A 116 22.35 -6.45 14.94
N GLU A 117 23.02 -5.97 13.90
CA GLU A 117 23.25 -4.54 13.64
C GLU A 117 22.14 -3.89 12.80
N THR A 118 21.08 -4.62 12.43
CA THR A 118 19.99 -4.05 11.64
C THR A 118 19.24 -3.04 12.49
N LEU A 119 19.44 -1.76 12.23
CA LEU A 119 18.67 -0.69 12.85
C LEU A 119 17.24 -0.65 12.32
N VAL A 120 16.31 -0.17 13.15
CA VAL A 120 14.93 0.10 12.73
C VAL A 120 14.93 1.03 11.52
N LEU A 121 15.79 2.07 11.50
CA LEU A 121 15.94 3.00 10.36
C LEU A 121 16.17 2.28 9.03
N HIS A 122 16.96 1.20 9.02
CA HIS A 122 17.29 0.47 7.79
C HIS A 122 16.06 -0.17 7.13
N LEU A 123 15.01 -0.45 7.92
CA LEU A 123 13.74 -0.95 7.39
C LEU A 123 13.03 0.13 6.56
N PHE A 124 13.02 1.36 7.06
CA PHE A 124 12.36 2.54 6.45
C PHE A 124 13.09 3.03 5.19
N THR A 125 14.42 2.90 5.17
CA THR A 125 15.28 3.45 4.12
C THR A 125 15.67 2.45 3.04
N HIS A 126 15.15 1.21 3.09
CA HIS A 126 15.50 0.15 2.14
C HIS A 126 17.01 -0.19 2.14
N THR A 127 17.64 -0.15 3.32
CA THR A 127 19.07 -0.43 3.51
C THR A 127 19.33 -1.60 4.45
N SER A 128 18.33 -2.44 4.75
CA SER A 128 18.49 -3.57 5.68
C SER A 128 19.09 -4.84 5.05
N GLY A 129 19.14 -4.91 3.71
CA GLY A 129 19.58 -6.09 2.99
C GLY A 129 18.54 -7.21 2.90
N LEU A 130 17.35 -7.05 3.49
CA LEU A 130 16.24 -7.99 3.32
C LEU A 130 15.75 -8.01 1.87
N PRO A 131 15.21 -9.16 1.39
CA PRO A 131 14.68 -9.25 0.04
C PRO A 131 13.39 -8.43 -0.13
N ASP A 132 13.03 -8.13 -1.38
CA ASP A 132 11.71 -7.58 -1.66
C ASP A 132 10.59 -8.53 -1.23
N MET A 133 10.67 -9.78 -1.68
CA MET A 133 9.70 -10.83 -1.36
C MET A 133 10.46 -12.08 -0.93
N LEU A 134 9.85 -12.86 -0.02
CA LEU A 134 10.36 -14.20 0.30
C LEU A 134 10.28 -15.13 -0.93
N PRO A 135 11.15 -16.14 -1.04
CA PRO A 135 11.07 -17.12 -2.14
C PRO A 135 9.71 -17.81 -2.27
N ASN A 136 9.04 -18.08 -1.14
CA ASN A 136 7.70 -18.67 -1.06
C ASN A 136 6.57 -17.63 -0.98
N ASN A 137 6.82 -16.35 -1.24
CA ASN A 137 5.85 -15.26 -1.08
C ASN A 137 4.53 -15.51 -1.84
N LEU A 138 4.60 -16.12 -3.04
CA LEU A 138 3.40 -16.42 -3.81
C LEU A 138 2.52 -17.48 -3.13
N ASP A 139 3.13 -18.49 -2.52
CA ASP A 139 2.41 -19.49 -1.73
C ASP A 139 1.78 -18.84 -0.48
N LEU A 140 2.58 -18.13 0.32
CA LEU A 140 2.09 -17.43 1.52
C LEU A 140 0.87 -16.55 1.21
N ARG A 141 0.91 -15.80 0.10
CA ARG A 141 -0.21 -14.95 -0.33
C ARG A 141 -1.42 -15.76 -0.80
N ARG A 142 -1.22 -16.85 -1.54
CA ARG A 142 -2.31 -17.74 -2.00
C ARG A 142 -3.04 -18.39 -0.83
N ARG A 143 -2.33 -18.74 0.23
CA ARG A 143 -2.88 -19.37 1.44
C ARG A 143 -3.45 -18.36 2.45
N HIS A 144 -3.34 -17.06 2.17
CA HIS A 144 -3.66 -15.99 3.13
C HIS A 144 -2.92 -16.15 4.47
N ALA A 145 -1.63 -16.48 4.39
CA ALA A 145 -0.78 -16.65 5.55
C ALA A 145 -0.79 -15.39 6.44
N PRO A 146 -0.78 -15.57 7.78
CA PRO A 146 -0.71 -14.45 8.71
C PRO A 146 0.62 -13.71 8.56
N LEU A 147 0.68 -12.47 9.08
CA LEU A 147 1.93 -11.68 9.11
C LEU A 147 3.08 -12.47 9.74
N GLU A 148 2.81 -13.25 10.78
CA GLU A 148 3.79 -14.08 11.47
C GLU A 148 4.59 -14.99 10.52
N ASP A 149 3.95 -15.67 9.57
CA ASP A 149 4.65 -16.52 8.59
C ASP A 149 5.67 -15.73 7.76
N PHE A 150 5.34 -14.48 7.40
CA PHE A 150 6.26 -13.60 6.70
C PHE A 150 7.41 -13.14 7.61
N ILE A 151 7.14 -12.89 8.89
CA ILE A 151 8.16 -12.51 9.87
C ILE A 151 9.13 -13.67 10.13
N GLN A 152 8.64 -14.91 10.22
CA GLN A 152 9.51 -16.08 10.30
C GLN A 152 10.42 -16.17 9.08
N GLY A 153 9.89 -15.95 7.87
CA GLY A 153 10.70 -15.86 6.66
C GLY A 153 11.73 -14.72 6.70
N ALA A 154 11.39 -13.56 7.25
CA ALA A 154 12.32 -12.42 7.41
C ALA A 154 13.44 -12.73 8.43
N ILE A 155 13.11 -13.41 9.53
CA ILE A 155 14.06 -13.86 10.55
C ILE A 155 15.07 -14.82 9.92
N HIS A 156 14.62 -15.77 9.10
CA HIS A 156 15.50 -16.75 8.43
C HIS A 156 16.18 -16.23 7.16
N ALA A 157 15.79 -15.07 6.65
CA ALA A 157 16.44 -14.47 5.49
C ALA A 157 17.87 -14.03 5.83
N VAL A 158 18.82 -14.40 4.98
CA VAL A 158 20.18 -13.86 5.00
C VAL A 158 20.17 -12.52 4.26
N PRO A 159 20.65 -11.42 4.86
CA PRO A 159 20.76 -10.14 4.16
C PRO A 159 21.66 -10.25 2.92
N SER A 160 21.24 -9.62 1.82
CA SER A 160 22.05 -9.55 0.58
C SER A 160 23.34 -8.73 0.75
N PHE A 161 23.40 -7.89 1.79
CA PHE A 161 24.53 -7.05 2.17
C PHE A 161 24.40 -6.67 3.65
N ARG A 162 25.49 -6.19 4.26
CA ARG A 162 25.48 -5.70 5.65
C ARG A 162 24.48 -4.54 5.80
N PRO A 163 23.56 -4.57 6.78
CA PRO A 163 22.62 -3.48 7.00
C PRO A 163 23.31 -2.11 7.06
N GLY A 164 22.74 -1.12 6.36
CA GLY A 164 23.25 0.25 6.29
C GLY A 164 24.35 0.50 5.24
N THR A 165 24.89 -0.53 4.57
CA THR A 165 26.01 -0.34 3.63
C THR A 165 25.61 -0.28 2.16
N ASN A 166 24.35 -0.58 1.82
CA ASN A 166 23.85 -0.52 0.44
C ASN A 166 22.33 -0.27 0.43
N TYR A 167 21.77 -0.08 -0.76
CA TYR A 167 20.35 0.12 -1.00
C TYR A 167 19.77 -1.00 -1.86
N GLN A 168 18.65 -1.57 -1.42
CA GLN A 168 17.83 -2.48 -2.20
C GLN A 168 16.38 -2.33 -1.78
N TYR A 169 15.52 -2.04 -2.77
CA TYR A 169 14.09 -1.98 -2.54
C TYR A 169 13.59 -3.28 -1.90
N GLN A 170 12.75 -3.15 -0.87
CA GLN A 170 12.34 -4.25 -0.02
C GLN A 170 10.88 -4.10 0.44
N SER A 171 10.07 -5.15 0.37
CA SER A 171 8.75 -5.20 1.02
C SER A 171 8.82 -5.90 2.37
N MET A 172 9.80 -6.80 2.59
CA MET A 172 9.99 -7.45 3.89
C MET A 172 10.33 -6.44 5.01
N GLY A 173 11.10 -5.39 4.72
CA GLY A 173 11.34 -4.32 5.71
C GLY A 173 10.06 -3.62 6.18
N THR A 174 9.09 -3.43 5.27
CA THR A 174 7.76 -2.90 5.63
C THR A 174 6.98 -3.88 6.50
N LEU A 175 7.04 -5.18 6.22
CA LEU A 175 6.36 -6.19 7.05
C LEU A 175 6.98 -6.29 8.45
N VAL A 176 8.31 -6.22 8.58
CA VAL A 176 8.97 -6.13 9.88
C VAL A 176 8.57 -4.86 10.63
N THR A 177 8.43 -3.73 9.92
CA THR A 177 7.92 -2.49 10.53
C THR A 177 6.48 -2.65 11.03
N ALA A 178 5.62 -3.33 10.28
CA ALA A 178 4.27 -3.66 10.72
C ALA A 178 4.28 -4.54 11.99
N GLU A 179 5.15 -5.54 12.06
CA GLU A 179 5.30 -6.38 13.25
C GLU A 179 5.77 -5.59 14.48
N LEU A 180 6.71 -4.66 14.32
CA LEU A 180 7.11 -3.74 15.40
C LEU A 180 5.91 -2.94 15.92
N VAL A 181 5.06 -2.44 15.01
CA VAL A 181 3.83 -1.74 15.39
C VAL A 181 2.89 -2.66 16.17
N GLN A 182 2.72 -3.92 15.75
CA GLN A 182 1.85 -4.85 16.46
C GLN A 182 2.34 -5.12 17.88
N ARG A 183 3.62 -5.48 18.04
CA ARG A 183 4.20 -5.81 19.35
C ARG A 183 4.14 -4.65 20.33
N LEU A 184 4.46 -3.44 19.86
CA LEU A 184 4.57 -2.25 20.71
C LEU A 184 3.21 -1.61 21.03
N SER A 185 2.19 -1.81 20.19
CA SER A 185 0.85 -1.26 20.42
C SER A 185 -0.14 -2.24 21.04
N GLY A 186 0.13 -3.56 20.94
CA GLY A 186 -0.82 -4.60 21.31
C GLY A 186 -2.00 -4.77 20.34
N LEU A 187 -1.98 -4.09 19.19
CA LEU A 187 -3.00 -4.19 18.16
C LEU A 187 -2.51 -4.95 16.93
N THR A 188 -3.43 -5.53 16.17
CA THR A 188 -3.11 -5.95 14.80
C THR A 188 -2.75 -4.72 13.97
N ILE A 189 -1.90 -4.87 12.94
CA ILE A 189 -1.56 -3.75 12.06
C ILE A 189 -2.81 -3.18 11.37
N HIS A 190 -3.78 -4.05 11.04
CA HIS A 190 -5.07 -3.63 10.49
C HIS A 190 -5.81 -2.68 11.45
N ASP A 191 -5.94 -3.06 12.72
CA ASP A 191 -6.63 -2.24 13.72
C ASP A 191 -5.88 -0.98 14.10
N PHE A 192 -4.54 -1.04 14.16
CA PHE A 192 -3.73 0.15 14.40
C PHE A 192 -3.94 1.18 13.29
N LEU A 193 -3.79 0.78 12.01
CA LEU A 193 -4.00 1.69 10.88
C LEU A 193 -5.42 2.24 10.85
N ARG A 194 -6.42 1.39 11.13
CA ARG A 194 -7.82 1.82 11.19
C ARG A 194 -8.03 2.89 12.27
N ARG A 195 -7.65 2.58 13.51
CA ARG A 195 -7.91 3.43 14.69
C ARG A 195 -7.09 4.72 14.68
N GLU A 196 -5.83 4.64 14.29
CA GLU A 196 -4.87 5.72 14.46
C GLU A 196 -4.76 6.62 13.23
N ILE A 197 -5.14 6.12 12.03
CA ILE A 197 -4.95 6.83 10.77
C ILE A 197 -6.27 6.95 10.00
N PHE A 198 -6.90 5.84 9.64
CA PHE A 198 -8.03 5.87 8.70
C PHE A 198 -9.29 6.50 9.31
N GLU A 199 -9.66 6.14 10.55
CA GLU A 199 -10.84 6.69 11.22
C GLU A 199 -10.69 8.18 11.52
N PRO A 200 -9.58 8.66 12.13
CA PRO A 200 -9.37 10.09 12.34
C PRO A 200 -9.44 10.89 11.04
N LEU A 201 -8.82 10.39 9.96
CA LEU A 201 -8.80 11.01 8.63
C LEU A 201 -10.09 10.78 7.81
N GLY A 202 -11.06 10.03 8.32
CA GLY A 202 -12.31 9.73 7.61
C GLY A 202 -12.12 8.89 6.34
N MET A 203 -11.03 8.13 6.24
CA MET A 203 -10.66 7.27 5.11
C MET A 203 -11.46 5.96 5.10
N LYS A 204 -12.78 6.06 4.94
CA LYS A 204 -13.74 4.93 5.01
C LYS A 204 -13.57 3.87 3.89
N SER A 205 -12.73 4.14 2.90
CA SER A 205 -12.48 3.27 1.74
C SER A 205 -11.00 2.90 1.64
N SER A 206 -10.35 2.75 2.79
CA SER A 206 -8.93 2.40 2.89
C SER A 206 -8.76 1.32 3.95
N GLY A 207 -7.97 0.30 3.63
CA GLY A 207 -7.73 -0.85 4.50
C GLY A 207 -6.65 -1.77 3.95
N LEU A 208 -6.21 -2.72 4.77
CA LEU A 208 -5.29 -3.77 4.34
C LEU A 208 -6.09 -4.98 3.86
N GLY A 209 -6.04 -5.23 2.55
CA GLY A 209 -6.88 -6.22 1.89
C GLY A 209 -8.27 -5.68 1.54
N SER A 210 -9.14 -6.57 1.04
CA SER A 210 -10.50 -6.21 0.59
C SER A 210 -11.61 -6.70 1.52
N LEU A 211 -11.25 -7.34 2.65
CA LEU A 211 -12.23 -7.86 3.60
C LEU A 211 -13.04 -6.71 4.21
N GLY A 212 -14.37 -6.84 4.23
CA GLY A 212 -15.27 -5.82 4.74
C GLY A 212 -15.60 -4.69 3.73
N PHE A 213 -15.01 -4.71 2.53
CA PHE A 213 -15.38 -3.80 1.45
C PHE A 213 -16.29 -4.47 0.43
N ASP A 214 -17.20 -3.68 -0.14
CA ASP A 214 -18.03 -4.10 -1.27
C ASP A 214 -17.15 -4.37 -2.49
N ARG A 215 -17.23 -5.61 -3.00
CA ARG A 215 -16.42 -6.08 -4.12
C ARG A 215 -16.76 -5.35 -5.42
N GLU A 216 -17.99 -4.87 -5.59
CA GLU A 216 -18.39 -4.11 -6.79
C GLU A 216 -17.67 -2.76 -6.89
N ARG A 217 -17.15 -2.26 -5.77
CA ARG A 217 -16.37 -1.02 -5.74
C ARG A 217 -14.93 -1.24 -6.16
N LEU A 218 -14.40 -2.45 -6.16
CA LEU A 218 -13.02 -2.71 -6.52
C LEU A 218 -12.79 -2.46 -8.01
N VAL A 219 -11.78 -1.65 -8.34
CA VAL A 219 -11.34 -1.46 -9.73
C VAL A 219 -10.37 -2.60 -10.07
N LEU A 220 -10.78 -3.46 -10.99
CA LEU A 220 -10.07 -4.68 -11.34
C LEU A 220 -9.00 -4.41 -12.41
N ARG A 221 -7.92 -5.19 -12.37
CA ARG A 221 -6.86 -5.18 -13.39
C ARG A 221 -6.88 -6.47 -14.21
N ARG A 222 -6.34 -6.42 -15.44
CA ARG A 222 -6.12 -7.63 -16.26
C ARG A 222 -5.39 -8.69 -15.44
N GLY A 223 -5.88 -9.93 -15.48
CA GLY A 223 -5.32 -11.07 -14.74
C GLY A 223 -5.79 -11.23 -13.29
N ALA A 224 -6.61 -10.32 -12.76
CA ALA A 224 -7.29 -10.48 -11.48
C ALA A 224 -8.60 -11.26 -11.64
N ALA A 225 -8.54 -12.55 -11.99
CA ALA A 225 -9.74 -13.38 -11.92
C ALA A 225 -10.14 -13.56 -10.45
N CYS A 226 -11.20 -12.88 -10.03
CA CYS A 226 -11.88 -13.17 -8.76
C CYS A 226 -12.72 -14.43 -8.95
N SER A 227 -12.26 -15.59 -8.45
CA SER A 227 -13.17 -16.73 -8.32
C SER A 227 -14.16 -16.44 -7.18
N ALA A 228 -15.45 -16.61 -7.47
CA ALA A 228 -16.55 -16.37 -6.55
C ALA A 228 -16.58 -17.45 -5.45
N HIS A 229 -15.94 -17.19 -4.32
CA HIS A 229 -16.28 -17.89 -3.07
C HIS A 229 -16.72 -16.91 -1.97
N PRO A 230 -17.80 -17.23 -1.23
CA PRO A 230 -18.52 -16.25 -0.41
C PRO A 230 -17.96 -16.10 1.01
N THR A 231 -16.94 -16.88 1.40
CA THR A 231 -16.55 -17.01 2.81
C THR A 231 -15.05 -16.87 3.07
N THR A 232 -14.23 -16.63 2.04
CA THR A 232 -12.78 -16.52 2.18
C THR A 232 -12.22 -15.38 1.32
N TRP A 233 -11.11 -14.80 1.78
CA TRP A 233 -10.34 -13.75 1.11
C TRP A 233 -10.24 -14.02 -0.41
N PRO A 234 -10.55 -13.06 -1.29
CA PRO A 234 -10.42 -13.30 -2.72
C PRO A 234 -8.95 -13.26 -3.13
N SER A 235 -8.58 -14.21 -3.99
CA SER A 235 -7.28 -14.37 -4.65
C SER A 235 -6.97 -13.26 -5.67
N CYS A 236 -7.15 -11.98 -5.31
CA CYS A 236 -6.84 -10.82 -6.15
C CYS A 236 -5.33 -10.54 -6.25
N PHE A 237 -4.47 -11.56 -6.32
CA PHE A 237 -3.02 -11.36 -6.22
C PHE A 237 -2.23 -12.31 -7.12
N LYS A 238 -2.53 -12.30 -8.42
CA LYS A 238 -1.48 -12.53 -9.43
C LYS A 238 -0.70 -11.23 -9.59
N CYS A 239 0.26 -10.94 -8.72
CA CYS A 239 1.40 -10.13 -9.13
C CYS A 239 2.38 -11.13 -9.77
N SER A 240 2.53 -11.02 -11.09
CA SER A 240 3.74 -11.45 -11.79
C SER A 240 4.97 -10.86 -11.13
#